data_AF-A0A9D1MIF2-F1
#
_entry.id   AF-A0A9D1MIF2-F1
#
_cell.length_a   1.000
_cell.length_b   1.000
_cell.length_c   1.000
_cell.angle_alpha   90.00
_cell.angle_beta   90.00
_cell.angle_gamma   90.00
#
_symmetry.space_group_name_H-M   'P 1'
#
loop_
_entity.id
_entity.type
_entity.pdbx_description
1 polymer ?
#
loop_
_entity_poly.entity_id
_entity_poly.type
_entity_poly.pdbx_seq_one_letter_code
_entity_poly.pdbx_strand_id
1 'polypeptide(L)'
;MTARRTAAAVLNIILAAAAAALFAALIALNAMRRYSDVRIPEFCIVPLCLVFALCNFKNFASVDGILTVLALIFTTCADYVMVLLNTNYPLSLCFFAAAQVTYCVRIQLMRRDLKYLAISLPLRVIVCAAAVIGIVVPFEWDALLVLAAFYFTNLIFNAAEALIMIKSGLANILFFAGLLLFAGCDICVGLNSAGEVGLELSAAGLYAVNILIWVFYMPSQILIALSACRPKEFFKKIFRREDGRQIG
;
A
#
# COMPACT_ATOMS: atom_id res chain seq x y z
N MET A 1 10.16 -26.49 20.37
CA MET A 1 9.26 -25.84 19.38
C MET A 1 8.54 -24.60 19.92
N THR A 2 8.37 -24.48 21.24
CA THR A 2 7.74 -23.36 21.96
C THR A 2 8.55 -22.06 21.94
N ALA A 3 9.87 -22.09 22.19
CA ALA A 3 10.71 -20.87 22.25
C ALA A 3 10.73 -20.05 20.94
N ARG A 4 10.91 -20.69 19.78
CA ARG A 4 10.84 -20.02 18.46
C ARG A 4 9.47 -19.40 18.17
N ARG A 5 8.39 -20.02 18.65
CA ARG A 5 7.02 -19.52 18.47
C ARG A 5 6.72 -18.32 19.37
N THR A 6 7.34 -18.25 20.55
CA THR A 6 7.25 -17.10 21.45
C THR A 6 8.05 -15.92 20.90
N ALA A 7 9.26 -16.15 20.40
CA ALA A 7 10.10 -15.11 19.80
C ALA A 7 9.41 -14.40 18.60
N ALA A 8 8.79 -15.15 17.69
CA ALA A 8 8.07 -14.57 16.56
C ALA A 8 6.84 -13.75 16.98
N ALA A 9 6.13 -14.18 18.03
CA ALA A 9 5.00 -13.42 18.56
C ALA A 9 5.44 -12.10 19.21
N VAL A 10 6.51 -12.15 20.00
CA VAL A 10 7.11 -10.94 20.61
C VAL A 10 7.57 -9.96 19.53
N LEU A 11 8.25 -10.45 18.49
CA LEU A 11 8.69 -9.61 17.37
C LEU A 11 7.51 -8.93 16.67
N ASN A 12 6.43 -9.65 16.39
CA ASN A 12 5.25 -9.05 15.76
C ASN A 12 4.58 -7.97 16.63
N ILE A 13 4.57 -8.16 17.96
CA ILE A 13 4.07 -7.14 18.90
C ILE A 13 4.97 -5.90 18.86
N ILE A 14 6.30 -6.08 18.83
CA ILE A 14 7.26 -4.98 18.73
C ILE A 14 7.05 -4.21 17.42
N LEU A 15 6.90 -4.90 16.29
CA LEU A 15 6.66 -4.27 14.99
C LEU A 15 5.33 -3.51 14.96
N ALA A 16 4.27 -4.06 15.55
CA ALA A 16 2.97 -3.37 15.65
C ALA A 16 3.05 -2.13 16.55
N ALA A 17 3.74 -2.23 17.71
CA ALA A 17 3.97 -1.10 18.59
C ALA A 17 4.81 0.00 17.92
N ALA A 18 5.83 -0.39 17.16
CA ALA A 18 6.63 0.53 16.36
C ALA A 18 5.79 1.25 15.29
N ALA A 19 4.92 0.53 14.57
CA ALA A 19 4.02 1.14 13.59
C ALA A 19 3.04 2.14 14.23
N ALA A 20 2.48 1.80 15.39
CA ALA A 20 1.59 2.70 16.13
C ALA A 20 2.33 3.95 16.65
N ALA A 21 3.55 3.78 17.15
CA ALA A 21 4.38 4.89 17.61
C ALA A 21 4.77 5.81 16.44
N LEU A 22 5.15 5.24 15.28
CA LEU A 22 5.43 6.01 14.06
C LEU A 22 4.20 6.81 13.60
N PHE A 23 3.00 6.21 13.64
CA PHE A 23 1.78 6.94 13.30
C PHE A 23 1.52 8.12 14.23
N ALA A 24 1.64 7.90 15.54
CA ALA A 24 1.43 8.94 16.52
C ALA A 24 2.45 10.07 16.34
N ALA A 25 3.72 9.73 16.12
CA ALA A 25 4.78 10.69 15.84
C ALA A 25 4.51 11.50 14.56
N LEU A 26 4.08 10.84 13.48
CA LEU A 26 3.72 11.45 12.21
C LEU A 26 2.61 12.49 12.37
N ILE A 27 1.50 12.11 13.02
CA ILE A 27 0.38 13.01 13.26
C ILE A 27 0.81 14.19 14.15
N ALA A 28 1.57 13.94 15.21
CA ALA A 28 2.04 15.00 16.11
C ALA A 28 3.00 15.97 15.41
N LEU A 29 3.98 15.47 14.65
CA LEU A 29 4.95 16.30 13.93
C LEU A 29 4.30 17.11 12.81
N ASN A 30 3.33 16.53 12.11
CA ASN A 30 2.56 17.23 11.08
C ASN A 30 1.66 18.32 11.70
N ALA A 31 1.03 18.05 12.85
CA ALA A 31 0.29 19.06 13.60
C ALA A 31 1.18 20.21 14.12
N MET A 32 2.43 19.92 14.48
CA MET A 32 3.43 20.93 14.87
C MET A 32 4.13 21.60 13.67
N ARG A 33 3.78 21.25 12.43
CA ARG A 33 4.38 21.76 11.17
C ARG A 33 5.90 21.63 11.10
N ARG A 34 6.47 20.56 11.68
CA ARG A 34 7.92 20.28 11.65
C ARG A 34 8.33 19.51 10.40
N TYR A 35 8.00 20.02 9.22
CA TYR A 35 8.09 19.29 7.94
C TYR A 35 9.44 18.58 7.67
N SER A 36 10.57 19.16 8.08
CA SER A 36 11.89 18.53 7.91
C SER A 36 12.01 17.18 8.63
N ASP A 37 11.39 17.09 9.80
CA ASP A 37 11.50 15.96 10.74
C ASP A 37 10.44 14.88 10.46
N VAL A 38 9.39 15.24 9.72
CA VAL A 38 8.26 14.35 9.36
C VAL A 38 8.69 13.31 8.32
N ARG A 39 9.63 13.65 7.43
CA ARG A 39 10.12 12.78 6.34
C ARG A 39 10.66 11.42 6.78
N ILE A 40 11.32 11.36 7.94
CA ILE A 40 11.87 10.11 8.45
C ILE A 40 10.73 9.16 8.89
N PRO A 41 9.79 9.57 9.77
CA PRO A 41 8.59 8.79 10.09
C PRO A 41 7.79 8.35 8.85
N GLU A 42 7.61 9.26 7.89
CA GLU A 42 6.91 9.01 6.62
C GLU A 42 7.53 7.84 5.84
N PHE A 43 8.86 7.84 5.70
CA PHE A 43 9.59 6.78 5.02
C PHE A 43 9.57 5.45 5.78
N CYS A 44 9.68 5.46 7.12
CA CYS A 44 9.93 4.26 7.92
C CYS A 44 8.80 3.22 7.89
N ILE A 45 7.57 3.57 7.50
CA ILE A 45 6.44 2.64 7.56
C ILE A 45 6.58 1.45 6.61
N VAL A 46 6.95 1.69 5.35
CA VAL A 46 7.03 0.61 4.35
C VAL A 46 8.18 -0.35 4.62
N PRO A 47 9.40 0.11 4.96
CA PRO A 47 10.47 -0.75 5.45
C PRO A 47 10.03 -1.60 6.66
N LEU A 48 9.29 -1.03 7.61
CA LEU A 48 8.77 -1.77 8.75
C LEU A 48 7.78 -2.87 8.32
N CYS A 49 6.88 -2.55 7.39
CA CYS A 49 5.95 -3.51 6.77
C CYS A 49 6.68 -4.61 5.99
N LEU A 50 7.77 -4.26 5.29
CA LEU A 50 8.64 -5.20 4.58
C LEU A 50 9.35 -6.14 5.57
N VAL A 51 9.93 -5.62 6.65
CA VAL A 51 10.53 -6.44 7.72
C VAL A 51 9.48 -7.36 8.33
N PHE A 52 8.29 -6.86 8.63
CA PHE A 52 7.19 -7.69 9.11
C PHE A 52 6.86 -8.83 8.14
N ALA A 53 6.75 -8.53 6.84
CA ALA A 53 6.48 -9.54 5.83
C ALA A 53 7.61 -10.58 5.73
N LEU A 54 8.88 -10.15 5.73
CA LEU A 54 10.04 -11.05 5.71
C LEU A 54 10.11 -11.96 6.96
N CYS A 55 9.83 -11.42 8.15
CA CYS A 55 9.80 -12.21 9.39
C CYS A 55 8.68 -13.26 9.40
N ASN A 56 7.57 -12.96 8.72
CA ASN A 56 6.43 -13.88 8.59
C ASN A 56 6.45 -14.69 7.29
N PHE A 57 7.53 -14.61 6.50
CA PHE A 57 7.65 -15.26 5.20
C PHE A 57 7.42 -16.78 5.23
N LYS A 58 7.85 -17.47 6.30
CA LYS A 58 7.60 -18.91 6.49
C LYS A 58 6.14 -19.25 6.78
N ASN A 59 5.38 -18.30 7.33
CA ASN A 59 3.92 -18.42 7.46
C ASN A 59 3.22 -18.10 6.13
N PHE A 60 3.95 -17.49 5.18
CA PHE A 60 3.53 -17.25 3.80
C PHE A 60 4.00 -18.39 2.89
N ALA A 61 3.57 -19.62 3.15
CA ALA A 61 3.90 -20.78 2.33
C ALA A 61 3.16 -20.80 0.96
N SER A 62 3.13 -19.66 0.25
CA SER A 62 2.55 -19.54 -1.09
C SER A 62 3.16 -18.38 -1.87
N VAL A 63 3.10 -18.48 -3.20
CA VAL A 63 3.46 -17.43 -4.17
C VAL A 63 2.92 -16.03 -3.80
N ASP A 64 1.76 -15.99 -3.13
CA ASP A 64 1.15 -14.79 -2.56
C ASP A 64 2.07 -13.95 -1.65
N GLY A 65 2.84 -14.61 -0.77
CA GLY A 65 3.77 -13.94 0.14
C GLY A 65 4.97 -13.36 -0.57
N ILE A 66 5.50 -14.08 -1.56
CA ILE A 66 6.61 -13.62 -2.42
C ILE A 66 6.20 -12.35 -3.15
N LEU A 67 5.02 -12.34 -3.76
CA LEU A 67 4.52 -11.18 -4.48
C LEU A 67 4.26 -9.99 -3.56
N THR A 68 3.76 -10.23 -2.34
CA THR A 68 3.58 -9.15 -1.36
C THR A 68 4.92 -8.55 -0.93
N VAL A 69 5.93 -9.38 -0.63
CA VAL A 69 7.28 -8.90 -0.30
C VAL A 69 7.90 -8.14 -1.46
N LEU A 70 7.77 -8.66 -2.69
CA LEU A 70 8.30 -8.01 -3.88
C LEU A 70 7.64 -6.65 -4.11
N ALA A 71 6.32 -6.55 -3.96
CA ALA A 71 5.62 -5.28 -4.06
C ALA A 71 6.06 -4.28 -2.98
N LEU A 72 6.24 -4.73 -1.73
CA LEU A 72 6.75 -3.88 -0.63
C LEU A 72 8.21 -3.43 -0.87
N ILE A 73 9.04 -4.24 -1.52
CA ILE A 73 10.40 -3.82 -1.94
C ILE A 73 10.30 -2.68 -2.95
N PHE A 74 9.47 -2.84 -3.99
CA PHE A 74 9.27 -1.78 -4.98
C PHE A 74 8.71 -0.50 -4.34
N THR A 75 7.70 -0.61 -3.48
CA THR A 75 7.18 0.53 -2.73
C THR A 75 8.25 1.19 -1.85
N THR A 76 9.09 0.40 -1.17
CA THR A 76 10.21 0.95 -0.37
C THR A 76 11.21 1.72 -1.25
N CYS A 77 11.53 1.18 -2.43
CA CYS A 77 12.40 1.87 -3.39
C CYS A 77 11.77 3.16 -3.91
N ALA A 78 10.46 3.15 -4.18
CA ALA A 78 9.71 4.32 -4.61
C ALA A 78 9.73 5.41 -3.52
N ASP A 79 9.42 5.06 -2.28
CA ASP A 79 9.42 5.98 -1.14
C ASP A 79 10.81 6.51 -0.81
N TYR A 80 11.84 5.69 -0.97
CA TYR A 80 13.21 6.16 -0.79
C TYR A 80 13.53 7.31 -1.75
N VAL A 81 13.17 7.17 -3.02
CA VAL A 81 13.44 8.17 -4.05
C VAL A 81 12.50 9.38 -3.93
N MET A 82 11.19 9.15 -3.75
CA MET A 82 10.19 10.22 -3.69
C MET A 82 10.09 10.90 -2.32
N VAL A 83 10.00 10.16 -1.22
CA VAL A 83 9.73 10.73 0.12
C VAL A 83 11.02 11.15 0.80
N LEU A 84 12.04 10.27 0.81
CA LEU A 84 13.26 10.54 1.56
C LEU A 84 14.23 11.45 0.78
N LEU A 85 14.53 11.10 -0.48
CA LEU A 85 15.41 11.89 -1.33
C LEU A 85 14.71 13.08 -1.99
N ASN A 86 13.38 13.04 -2.13
CA ASN A 86 12.58 14.09 -2.78
C ASN A 86 13.14 14.48 -4.16
N THR A 87 13.47 13.46 -4.96
CA THR A 87 14.12 13.62 -6.27
C THR A 87 13.60 12.58 -7.25
N ASN A 88 13.83 12.80 -8.55
CA ASN A 88 13.56 11.84 -9.62
C ASN A 88 12.20 11.12 -9.52
N TYR A 89 11.11 11.90 -9.51
CA TYR A 89 9.74 11.39 -9.47
C TYR A 89 9.41 10.34 -10.56
N PRO A 90 9.90 10.45 -11.81
CA PRO A 90 9.68 9.40 -12.81
C PRO A 90 10.20 8.03 -12.38
N LEU A 91 11.40 7.96 -11.77
CA LEU A 91 11.95 6.70 -11.26
C LEU A 91 11.09 6.13 -10.13
N SER A 92 10.59 6.98 -9.22
CA SER A 92 9.67 6.56 -8.17
C SER A 92 8.37 5.97 -8.75
N LEU A 93 7.80 6.61 -9.77
CA LEU A 93 6.61 6.10 -10.45
C LEU A 93 6.87 4.79 -11.19
N CYS A 94 8.08 4.57 -11.73
CA CYS A 94 8.47 3.27 -12.29
C CYS A 94 8.45 2.16 -11.22
N PHE A 95 8.96 2.44 -10.02
CA PHE A 95 8.90 1.49 -8.91
C PHE A 95 7.46 1.25 -8.44
N PHE A 96 6.64 2.30 -8.28
CA PHE A 96 5.22 2.15 -7.95
C PHE A 96 4.47 1.35 -9.03
N ALA A 97 4.74 1.60 -10.32
CA ALA A 97 4.19 0.82 -11.43
C ALA A 97 4.58 -0.67 -11.34
N ALA A 98 5.85 -0.98 -11.01
CA ALA A 98 6.30 -2.35 -10.79
C ALA A 98 5.57 -3.02 -9.59
N ALA A 99 5.32 -2.27 -8.52
CA ALA A 99 4.50 -2.74 -7.40
C ALA A 99 3.06 -3.05 -7.85
N GLN A 100 2.44 -2.18 -8.65
CA GLN A 100 1.07 -2.41 -9.17
C GLN A 100 0.99 -3.58 -10.14
N VAL A 101 1.99 -3.80 -11.00
CA VAL A 101 2.07 -5.00 -11.82
C VAL A 101 2.19 -6.25 -10.94
N THR A 102 2.98 -6.19 -9.87
CA THR A 102 3.11 -7.29 -8.91
C THR A 102 1.79 -7.60 -8.21
N TYR A 103 1.02 -6.58 -7.80
CA TYR A 103 -0.33 -6.77 -7.26
C TYR A 103 -1.33 -7.34 -8.28
N CYS A 104 -1.24 -6.93 -9.55
CA CYS A 104 -2.03 -7.52 -10.61
C CYS A 104 -1.73 -9.03 -10.74
N VAL A 105 -0.45 -9.41 -10.84
CA VAL A 105 -0.03 -10.83 -10.88
C VAL A 105 -0.56 -11.59 -9.67
N ARG A 106 -0.47 -10.98 -8.47
CA ARG A 106 -1.00 -11.55 -7.23
C ARG A 106 -2.50 -11.86 -7.34
N ILE A 107 -3.30 -10.90 -7.81
CA ILE A 107 -4.76 -11.05 -8.00
C ILE A 107 -5.06 -12.17 -8.99
N GLN A 108 -4.38 -12.20 -10.14
CA GLN A 108 -4.63 -13.20 -11.18
C GLN A 108 -4.32 -14.61 -10.70
N LEU A 109 -3.23 -14.79 -9.95
CA LEU A 109 -2.87 -16.08 -9.34
C LEU A 109 -3.81 -16.51 -8.21
N MET A 110 -4.41 -15.56 -7.50
CA MET A 110 -5.43 -15.86 -6.50
C MET A 110 -6.75 -16.30 -7.13
N ARG A 111 -7.14 -15.67 -8.26
CA ARG A 111 -8.38 -16.01 -8.99
C ARG A 111 -8.30 -17.33 -9.75
N ARG A 112 -7.15 -17.64 -10.36
CA ARG A 112 -6.92 -18.86 -11.17
C ARG A 112 -7.96 -19.06 -12.28
N ASP A 113 -8.42 -17.98 -12.89
CA ASP A 113 -9.41 -18.00 -13.97
C ASP A 113 -8.81 -17.44 -15.26
N LEU A 114 -8.54 -18.32 -16.23
CA LEU A 114 -7.95 -17.95 -17.52
C LEU A 114 -8.91 -17.13 -18.40
N LYS A 115 -10.23 -17.34 -18.29
CA LYS A 115 -11.21 -16.54 -19.05
C LYS A 115 -11.21 -15.11 -18.53
N TYR A 116 -11.17 -14.98 -17.22
CA TYR A 116 -11.04 -13.67 -16.60
C TYR A 116 -9.73 -12.97 -16.99
N LEU A 117 -8.61 -13.69 -16.98
CA LEU A 117 -7.32 -13.15 -17.41
C LEU A 117 -7.36 -12.63 -18.86
N ALA A 118 -7.97 -13.41 -19.76
CA ALA A 118 -8.09 -13.07 -21.17
C ALA A 118 -8.94 -11.81 -21.44
N ILE A 119 -9.85 -11.46 -20.52
CA ILE A 119 -10.70 -10.25 -20.63
C ILE A 119 -10.10 -9.07 -19.86
N SER A 120 -9.63 -9.32 -18.64
CA SER A 120 -9.14 -8.26 -17.73
C SER A 120 -7.87 -7.58 -18.24
N LEU A 121 -6.92 -8.33 -18.83
CA LEU A 121 -5.68 -7.74 -19.33
C LEU A 121 -5.91 -6.80 -20.53
N PRO A 122 -6.63 -7.19 -21.61
CA PRO A 122 -6.94 -6.27 -22.69
C PRO A 122 -7.74 -5.06 -22.22
N LEU A 123 -8.74 -5.26 -21.36
CA LEU A 123 -9.54 -4.15 -20.80
C LEU A 123 -8.65 -3.17 -20.03
N ARG A 124 -7.75 -3.67 -19.17
CA ARG A 124 -6.80 -2.86 -18.43
C ARG A 124 -5.88 -2.08 -19.36
N VAL A 125 -5.37 -2.70 -20.42
CA VAL A 125 -4.55 -2.01 -21.43
C VAL A 125 -5.33 -0.91 -22.14
N ILE A 126 -6.57 -1.20 -22.58
CA ILE A 126 -7.43 -0.23 -23.27
C ILE A 126 -7.72 0.97 -22.36
N VAL A 127 -8.12 0.73 -21.10
CA VAL A 127 -8.42 1.82 -20.17
C VAL A 127 -7.17 2.57 -19.74
N CYS A 128 -6.03 1.91 -19.55
CA CYS A 128 -4.75 2.60 -19.30
C CYS A 128 -4.37 3.48 -20.49
N ALA A 129 -4.49 2.99 -21.73
CA ALA A 129 -4.21 3.78 -22.93
C ALA A 129 -5.17 4.97 -23.03
N ALA A 130 -6.46 4.76 -22.79
CA ALA A 130 -7.46 5.84 -22.78
C ALA A 130 -7.18 6.88 -21.68
N ALA A 131 -6.79 6.44 -20.48
CA ALA A 131 -6.43 7.33 -19.38
C ALA A 131 -5.17 8.14 -19.71
N VAL A 132 -4.13 7.50 -20.25
CA VAL A 132 -2.91 8.19 -20.72
C VAL A 132 -3.27 9.21 -21.79
N ILE A 133 -4.04 8.86 -22.81
CA ILE A 133 -4.45 9.80 -23.86
C ILE A 133 -5.27 10.96 -23.26
N GLY A 134 -6.28 10.66 -22.44
CA GLY A 134 -7.18 11.66 -21.88
C GLY A 134 -6.52 12.60 -20.86
N ILE A 135 -5.48 12.13 -20.15
CA ILE A 135 -4.75 12.93 -19.15
C ILE A 135 -3.55 13.64 -19.78
N VAL A 136 -2.83 13.02 -20.71
CA VAL A 136 -1.55 13.57 -21.21
C VAL A 136 -1.76 14.51 -22.39
N VAL A 137 -2.67 14.19 -23.32
CA VAL A 137 -2.88 15.04 -24.51
C VAL A 137 -3.23 16.50 -24.17
N PRO A 138 -4.06 16.79 -23.14
CA PRO A 138 -4.35 18.18 -22.77
C PRO A 138 -3.17 18.96 -22.16
N PHE A 139 -2.11 18.29 -21.70
CA PHE A 139 -1.01 18.88 -20.94
C PHE A 139 0.36 18.63 -21.58
N GLU A 140 0.39 18.33 -22.88
CA GLU A 140 1.59 17.93 -23.64
C GLU A 140 2.18 16.57 -23.19
N TRP A 141 3.00 15.95 -24.04
CA TRP A 141 3.59 14.63 -23.78
C TRP A 141 4.64 14.67 -22.67
N ASP A 142 4.18 14.66 -21.42
CA ASP A 142 5.01 14.56 -20.22
C ASP A 142 5.13 13.10 -19.73
N ALA A 143 6.36 12.62 -19.63
CA ALA A 143 6.67 11.28 -19.13
C ALA A 143 6.17 11.06 -17.70
N LEU A 144 6.14 12.10 -16.85
CA LEU A 144 5.65 12.00 -15.48
C LEU A 144 4.14 11.74 -15.47
N LEU A 145 3.37 12.50 -16.26
CA LEU A 145 1.92 12.30 -16.40
C LEU A 145 1.57 10.94 -17.02
N VAL A 146 2.33 10.48 -18.02
CA VAL A 146 2.16 9.14 -18.60
C VAL A 146 2.35 8.06 -17.53
N LEU A 147 3.44 8.14 -16.76
CA LEU A 147 3.75 7.17 -15.71
C LEU A 147 2.70 7.23 -14.59
N ALA A 148 2.28 8.43 -14.17
CA ALA A 148 1.26 8.61 -13.14
C ALA A 148 -0.08 8.02 -13.58
N ALA A 149 -0.53 8.32 -14.81
CA ALA A 149 -1.76 7.77 -15.37
C ALA A 149 -1.70 6.24 -15.48
N PHE A 150 -0.58 5.68 -15.98
CA PHE A 150 -0.38 4.24 -16.07
C PHE A 150 -0.46 3.58 -14.69
N TYR A 151 0.35 4.06 -13.75
CA TYR A 151 0.43 3.54 -12.39
C TYR A 151 -0.93 3.62 -11.67
N PHE A 152 -1.55 4.80 -11.66
CA PHE A 152 -2.77 5.05 -10.91
C PHE A 152 -3.95 4.26 -11.49
N THR A 153 -4.06 4.17 -12.82
CA THR A 153 -5.08 3.31 -13.45
C THR A 153 -4.88 1.86 -13.02
N ASN A 154 -3.65 1.35 -13.02
CA ASN A 154 -3.37 -0.01 -12.54
C ASN A 154 -3.74 -0.23 -11.07
N LEU A 155 -3.53 0.77 -10.21
CA LEU A 155 -3.94 0.75 -8.81
C LEU A 155 -5.47 0.66 -8.68
N ILE A 156 -6.23 1.47 -9.41
CA ILE A 156 -7.70 1.45 -9.39
C ILE A 156 -8.24 0.09 -9.86
N PHE A 157 -7.69 -0.46 -10.94
CA PHE A 157 -8.05 -1.81 -11.36
C PHE A 157 -7.71 -2.84 -10.29
N ASN A 158 -6.50 -2.80 -9.71
CA ASN A 158 -6.13 -3.74 -8.63
C ASN A 158 -7.11 -3.66 -7.46
N ALA A 159 -7.51 -2.46 -7.04
CA ALA A 159 -8.51 -2.27 -5.97
C ALA A 159 -9.88 -2.82 -6.37
N ALA A 160 -10.37 -2.54 -7.58
CA ALA A 160 -11.65 -3.04 -8.08
C ALA A 160 -11.67 -4.57 -8.20
N GLU A 161 -10.59 -5.17 -8.66
CA GLU A 161 -10.48 -6.63 -8.79
C GLU A 161 -10.37 -7.31 -7.41
N ALA A 162 -9.65 -6.69 -6.47
CA ALA A 162 -9.55 -7.14 -5.09
C ALA A 162 -10.90 -7.04 -4.35
N LEU A 163 -11.72 -6.01 -4.65
CA LEU A 163 -13.07 -5.87 -4.09
C LEU A 163 -13.94 -7.10 -4.37
N ILE A 164 -13.86 -7.64 -5.58
CA ILE A 164 -14.66 -8.82 -5.97
C ILE A 164 -14.27 -10.05 -5.13
N MET A 165 -13.04 -10.09 -4.61
CA MET A 165 -12.48 -11.21 -3.87
C MET A 165 -12.69 -11.15 -2.35
N ILE A 166 -13.29 -10.08 -1.81
CA ILE A 166 -13.43 -9.87 -0.36
C ILE A 166 -14.18 -11.01 0.34
N LYS A 167 -15.13 -11.65 -0.36
CA LYS A 167 -15.95 -12.75 0.18
C LYS A 167 -15.13 -14.02 0.47
N SER A 168 -13.93 -14.14 -0.08
CA SER A 168 -13.08 -15.32 0.10
C SER A 168 -12.23 -15.29 1.38
N GLY A 169 -12.31 -14.22 2.19
CA GLY A 169 -11.80 -14.20 3.56
C GLY A 169 -11.10 -12.90 3.96
N LEU A 170 -10.74 -12.81 5.25
CA LEU A 170 -10.14 -11.61 5.86
C LEU A 170 -8.90 -11.12 5.12
N ALA A 171 -8.02 -12.02 4.66
CA ALA A 171 -6.83 -11.64 3.89
C ALA A 171 -7.18 -10.78 2.65
N ASN A 172 -8.24 -11.13 1.92
CA ASN A 172 -8.66 -10.37 0.75
C ASN A 172 -9.36 -9.07 1.12
N ILE A 173 -10.07 -9.03 2.25
CA ILE A 173 -10.64 -7.78 2.80
C ILE A 173 -9.51 -6.81 3.12
N LEU A 174 -8.48 -7.27 3.84
CA LEU A 174 -7.31 -6.46 4.20
C LEU A 174 -6.58 -5.98 2.94
N PHE A 175 -6.39 -6.86 1.94
CA PHE A 175 -5.74 -6.47 0.69
C PHE A 175 -6.54 -5.41 -0.07
N PHE A 176 -7.84 -5.60 -0.23
CA PHE A 176 -8.73 -4.62 -0.87
C PHE A 176 -8.72 -3.28 -0.13
N ALA A 177 -8.93 -3.30 1.19
CA ALA A 177 -8.92 -2.09 2.01
C ALA A 177 -7.56 -1.38 1.93
N GLY A 178 -6.46 -2.15 1.93
CA GLY A 178 -5.12 -1.63 1.71
C GLY A 178 -4.98 -0.89 0.37
N LEU A 179 -5.37 -1.51 -0.74
CA LEU A 179 -5.32 -0.87 -2.06
C LEU A 179 -6.27 0.33 -2.19
N LEU A 180 -7.45 0.29 -1.57
CA LEU A 180 -8.39 1.41 -1.55
C LEU A 180 -7.81 2.62 -0.81
N LEU A 181 -7.20 2.40 0.34
CA LEU A 181 -6.50 3.46 1.08
C LEU A 181 -5.28 3.96 0.30
N PHE A 182 -4.58 3.09 -0.42
CA PHE A 182 -3.48 3.51 -1.29
C PHE A 182 -4.01 4.48 -2.37
N ALA A 183 -5.12 4.14 -3.03
CA ALA A 183 -5.74 5.04 -4.00
C ALA A 183 -6.17 6.36 -3.38
N GLY A 184 -6.71 6.34 -2.15
CA GLY A 184 -7.05 7.56 -1.40
C GLY A 184 -5.83 8.45 -1.11
N CYS A 185 -4.70 7.84 -0.75
CA CYS A 185 -3.42 8.55 -0.59
C CYS A 185 -3.00 9.23 -1.90
N ASP A 186 -3.01 8.50 -3.02
CA ASP A 186 -2.59 9.03 -4.31
C ASP A 186 -3.49 10.14 -4.84
N ILE A 187 -4.81 10.03 -4.61
CA ILE A 187 -5.74 11.11 -4.92
C ILE A 187 -5.32 12.36 -4.14
N CYS A 188 -4.94 12.21 -2.87
CA CYS A 188 -4.45 13.33 -2.07
C CYS A 188 -3.10 13.86 -2.59
N VAL A 189 -2.17 13.00 -3.02
CA VAL A 189 -0.90 13.43 -3.65
C VAL A 189 -1.16 14.23 -4.94
N GLY A 190 -2.08 13.73 -5.78
CA GLY A 190 -2.51 14.42 -7.00
C GLY A 190 -3.15 15.78 -6.69
N LEU A 191 -4.03 15.86 -5.69
CA LEU A 191 -4.61 17.12 -5.24
C LEU A 191 -3.58 18.10 -4.66
N ASN A 192 -2.57 17.59 -3.94
CA ASN A 192 -1.47 18.41 -3.43
C ASN A 192 -0.61 19.00 -4.54
N SER A 193 -0.60 18.35 -5.71
CA SER A 193 0.14 18.77 -6.91
C SER A 193 -0.77 19.46 -7.94
N ALA A 194 -2.07 19.60 -7.66
CA ALA A 194 -3.07 20.07 -8.63
C ALA A 194 -2.87 21.54 -9.05
N GLY A 195 -2.14 22.32 -8.26
CA GLY A 195 -1.72 23.67 -8.63
C GLY A 195 -0.88 23.70 -9.91
N GLU A 196 -0.12 22.64 -10.21
CA GLU A 196 0.70 22.54 -11.43
C GLU A 196 -0.15 22.49 -12.71
N VAL A 197 -1.41 22.07 -12.59
CA VAL A 197 -2.38 22.00 -13.71
C VAL A 197 -3.47 23.07 -13.61
N GLY A 198 -3.24 24.11 -12.80
CA GLY A 198 -4.14 25.27 -12.67
C GLY A 198 -5.36 25.05 -11.75
N LEU A 199 -5.36 23.99 -10.94
CA LEU A 199 -6.40 23.71 -9.95
C LEU A 199 -5.91 24.09 -8.54
N GLU A 200 -6.28 25.29 -8.09
CA GLU A 200 -5.85 25.80 -6.79
C GLU A 200 -6.77 25.33 -5.65
N LEU A 201 -6.15 24.77 -4.60
CA LEU A 201 -6.82 24.52 -3.32
C LEU A 201 -6.57 25.68 -2.36
N SER A 202 -7.53 25.95 -1.48
CA SER A 202 -7.32 26.88 -0.37
C SER A 202 -6.19 26.39 0.56
N ALA A 203 -5.57 27.29 1.31
CA ALA A 203 -4.52 26.93 2.28
C ALA A 203 -4.98 25.87 3.30
N ALA A 204 -6.25 25.93 3.73
CA ALA A 204 -6.85 24.92 4.60
C ALA A 204 -7.05 23.59 3.88
N GLY A 205 -7.43 23.62 2.59
CA GLY A 205 -7.53 22.43 1.73
C GLY A 205 -6.18 21.75 1.55
N LEU A 206 -5.13 22.49 1.19
CA LEU A 206 -3.77 21.96 1.06
C LEU A 206 -3.28 21.35 2.38
N TYR A 207 -3.52 22.01 3.51
CA TYR A 207 -3.18 21.47 4.82
C TYR A 207 -3.90 20.13 5.10
N ALA A 208 -5.20 20.06 4.84
CA ALA A 208 -5.98 18.84 5.02
C ALA A 208 -5.48 17.71 4.12
N VAL A 209 -5.24 17.99 2.85
CA VAL A 209 -4.71 17.02 1.88
C VAL A 209 -3.35 16.48 2.33
N ASN A 210 -2.43 17.33 2.77
CA ASN A 210 -1.12 16.91 3.28
C ASN A 210 -1.22 15.94 4.47
N ILE A 211 -2.18 16.15 5.36
CA ILE A 211 -2.44 15.21 6.47
C ILE A 211 -3.04 13.90 5.94
N LEU A 212 -4.02 14.00 5.03
CA LEU A 212 -4.77 12.86 4.52
C LEU A 212 -3.91 11.89 3.70
N ILE A 213 -2.90 12.38 2.97
CA ILE A 213 -1.89 11.54 2.30
C ILE A 213 -1.42 10.46 3.26
N TRP A 214 -0.95 10.87 4.44
CA TRP A 214 -0.34 9.98 5.41
C TRP A 214 -1.34 9.17 6.24
N VAL A 215 -2.50 9.75 6.54
CA VAL A 215 -3.61 9.03 7.21
C VAL A 215 -4.12 7.88 6.35
N PHE A 216 -4.06 8.00 5.02
CA PHE A 216 -4.40 6.91 4.11
C PHE A 216 -3.20 5.99 3.84
N TYR A 217 -2.03 6.55 3.62
CA TYR A 217 -0.84 5.80 3.23
C TYR A 217 -0.42 4.81 4.32
N MET A 218 -0.28 5.28 5.56
CA MET A 218 0.30 4.44 6.60
C MET A 218 -0.55 3.19 6.90
N PRO A 219 -1.88 3.29 7.08
CA PRO A 219 -2.72 2.11 7.26
C PRO A 219 -2.79 1.25 5.99
N SER A 220 -2.73 1.84 4.80
CA SER A 220 -2.70 1.08 3.53
C SER A 220 -1.58 0.02 3.54
N GLN A 221 -0.35 0.44 3.82
CA GLN A 221 0.83 -0.42 3.76
C GLN A 221 0.78 -1.52 4.82
N ILE A 222 0.27 -1.21 6.01
CA ILE A 222 0.04 -2.19 7.08
C ILE A 222 -0.98 -3.26 6.63
N LEU A 223 -2.13 -2.84 6.08
CA LEU A 223 -3.18 -3.78 5.64
C LEU A 223 -2.69 -4.67 4.49
N ILE A 224 -1.93 -4.12 3.54
CA ILE A 224 -1.31 -4.90 2.46
C ILE A 224 -0.34 -5.94 3.03
N ALA A 225 0.56 -5.56 3.94
CA ALA A 225 1.51 -6.50 4.54
C ALA A 225 0.79 -7.60 5.35
N LEU A 226 -0.25 -7.25 6.11
CA LEU A 226 -1.07 -8.20 6.86
C LEU A 226 -1.91 -9.11 5.96
N SER A 227 -2.27 -8.67 4.76
CA SER A 227 -3.06 -9.49 3.83
C SER A 227 -2.34 -10.77 3.39
N ALA A 228 -1.01 -10.81 3.43
CA ALA A 228 -0.24 -12.02 3.17
C ALA A 228 -0.29 -13.02 4.34
N CYS A 229 -0.67 -12.58 5.55
CA CYS A 229 -0.86 -13.46 6.70
C CYS A 229 -2.16 -14.25 6.56
N ARG A 230 -2.07 -15.55 6.26
CA ARG A 230 -3.27 -16.39 6.22
C ARG A 230 -3.87 -16.59 7.63
N PRO A 231 -5.15 -16.26 7.85
CA PRO A 231 -5.74 -16.14 9.20
C PRO A 231 -5.82 -17.41 10.05
N LYS A 232 -5.65 -18.62 9.48
CA LYS A 232 -5.94 -19.86 10.23
C LYS A 232 -5.14 -20.00 11.53
N GLU A 233 -3.95 -19.38 11.62
CA GLU A 233 -3.09 -19.46 12.82
C GLU A 233 -2.82 -18.12 13.52
N PHE A 234 -2.94 -16.97 12.86
CA PHE A 234 -2.52 -15.68 13.44
C PHE A 234 -3.62 -15.03 14.31
N PHE A 235 -4.83 -14.85 13.78
CA PHE A 235 -5.92 -14.19 14.52
C PHE A 235 -6.58 -15.10 15.56
N LYS A 236 -6.66 -16.41 15.29
CA LYS A 236 -7.05 -17.42 16.29
C LYS A 236 -6.10 -17.44 17.51
N LYS A 237 -4.92 -16.84 17.41
CA LYS A 237 -3.90 -16.80 18.47
C LYS A 237 -3.87 -15.47 19.23
N ILE A 238 -4.31 -14.38 18.60
CA ILE A 238 -4.51 -13.08 19.25
C ILE A 238 -5.80 -13.09 20.07
N PHE A 239 -6.92 -13.50 19.47
CA PHE A 239 -8.24 -13.45 20.14
C PHE A 239 -8.50 -14.59 21.12
N ARG A 240 -7.75 -15.70 21.04
CA ARG A 240 -7.89 -16.82 22.01
C ARG A 240 -7.07 -16.63 23.28
N ARG A 241 -6.30 -15.53 23.39
CA ARG A 241 -5.57 -15.17 24.62
C ARG A 241 -6.44 -14.48 25.66
N GLU A 242 -7.67 -14.06 25.31
CA GLU A 242 -8.60 -13.42 26.27
C GLU A 242 -9.60 -14.41 26.90
N ASP A 243 -9.93 -15.53 26.26
CA ASP A 243 -10.90 -16.52 26.78
C ASP A 243 -10.28 -17.62 27.68
N GLY A 244 -9.13 -17.34 28.30
CA GLY A 244 -8.33 -18.30 29.05
C GLY A 244 -8.69 -18.48 30.53
N ARG A 245 -9.78 -17.90 31.05
CA ARG A 245 -10.27 -18.21 32.41
C ARG A 245 -11.12 -19.47 32.37
N GLN A 246 -10.49 -20.63 32.56
CA GLN A 246 -11.16 -21.73 33.23
C GLN A 246 -11.21 -21.38 34.72
N ILE A 247 -12.41 -21.05 35.18
CA ILE A 247 -12.75 -21.03 36.60
C ILE A 247 -12.98 -22.50 36.94
N GLY A 248 -12.11 -23.05 37.79
CA GLY A 248 -12.38 -24.29 38.51
C GLY A 248 -13.41 -24.08 39.62
#